data_AF-A0A919P4F7-F1
#
_entry.id   AF-A0A919P4F7-F1
#
_cell.length_a   1.000
_cell.length_b   1.000
_cell.length_c   1.000
_cell.angle_alpha   90.00
_cell.angle_beta   90.00
_cell.angle_gamma   90.00
#
_symmetry.space_group_name_H-M   'P 1'
#
loop_
_entity.id
_entity.type
_entity.pdbx_description
1 polymer ?
#
loop_
_entity_poly.entity_id
_entity_poly.type
_entity_poly.pdbx_seq_one_letter_code
_entity_poly.pdbx_strand_id
1 'polypeptide(L)'
;MTILDEPPGDLLTGVDVPQFASWTRRVVAALLDSAILTGTAFVVEGYLHGIAWWGSSGAAGATPPGREVLVAGAVLLALQAFTGATPGKRVAGIRVVHEVTGRPIGVLRTLGREVAHIVDAICWIGYLRPLWHERRRTIADSAAGTDVVLGRPGPRVGGVDAWTAAAAALCTIAVGLSTGGSTSYSGGSTFPCTASDGSRVDLRVPSTSSTTRLGVTRAGSPTDDLTATWTYPPGTVPPDGTELASRITADDGSETNHTTTVDGVADDAGEAEGTWTVSIPPGELARDGSDWTWRAEVTTPDGATVQVCTVHHVLG
;
A
#
# COMPACT_ATOMS: atom_id res chain seq x y z
N MET A 1 -62.10 -44.80 41.85
CA MET A 1 -61.93 -43.46 41.25
C MET A 1 -60.47 -43.11 41.42
N THR A 2 -59.64 -43.58 40.48
CA THR A 2 -58.19 -43.40 40.51
C THR A 2 -57.88 -42.26 39.55
N ILE A 3 -57.48 -41.12 40.09
CA ILE A 3 -57.04 -39.97 39.31
C ILE A 3 -55.65 -40.34 38.77
N LEU A 4 -55.51 -40.41 37.45
CA LEU A 4 -54.22 -40.51 36.78
C LEU A 4 -53.62 -39.11 36.78
N ASP A 5 -52.48 -38.93 37.44
CA ASP A 5 -51.64 -37.75 37.30
C ASP A 5 -51.12 -37.68 35.86
N GLU A 6 -51.38 -36.56 35.20
CA GLU A 6 -50.82 -36.23 33.90
C GLU A 6 -49.33 -35.88 34.08
N PRO A 7 -48.39 -36.45 33.30
CA PRO A 7 -46.98 -36.08 33.44
C PRO A 7 -46.81 -34.60 33.05
N PRO A 8 -46.03 -33.80 33.78
CA PRO A 8 -45.78 -32.42 33.40
C PRO A 8 -45.06 -32.38 32.05
N GLY A 9 -45.81 -31.99 31.02
CA GLY A 9 -45.25 -31.49 29.77
C GLY A 9 -44.46 -30.20 30.02
N ASP A 10 -43.45 -29.96 29.19
CA ASP A 10 -42.61 -28.76 29.13
C ASP A 10 -41.42 -28.63 30.10
N LEU A 11 -40.49 -29.60 30.05
CA LEU A 11 -39.09 -29.38 30.45
C LEU A 11 -38.07 -29.42 29.28
N LEU A 12 -38.52 -29.41 28.02
CA LEU A 12 -37.65 -29.51 26.83
C LEU A 12 -37.55 -28.22 25.98
N THR A 13 -38.03 -27.07 26.45
CA THR A 13 -37.98 -25.78 25.70
C THR A 13 -36.69 -24.97 25.92
N GLY A 14 -35.59 -25.61 26.31
CA GLY A 14 -34.34 -24.94 26.66
C GLY A 14 -33.11 -25.27 25.81
N VAL A 15 -33.25 -25.97 24.68
CA VAL A 15 -32.14 -26.07 23.72
C VAL A 15 -32.14 -24.78 22.90
N ASP A 16 -31.36 -23.79 23.32
CA ASP A 16 -31.06 -22.60 22.52
C ASP A 16 -30.41 -23.06 21.21
N VAL A 17 -31.21 -23.27 20.17
CA VAL A 17 -30.71 -23.58 18.83
C VAL A 17 -29.93 -22.34 18.37
N PRO A 18 -28.62 -22.44 18.11
CA PRO A 18 -27.83 -21.28 17.71
C PRO A 18 -28.42 -20.66 16.46
N GLN A 19 -28.89 -19.41 16.56
CA GLN A 19 -29.43 -18.73 15.39
C GLN A 19 -28.30 -18.41 14.41
N PHE A 20 -28.30 -19.01 13.23
CA PHE A 20 -27.25 -18.79 12.23
C PHE A 20 -27.39 -17.42 11.56
N ALA A 21 -26.26 -16.76 11.34
CA ALA A 21 -26.20 -15.45 10.70
C ALA A 21 -26.77 -15.49 9.27
N SER A 22 -27.60 -14.51 8.93
CA SER A 22 -28.07 -14.33 7.55
C SER A 22 -26.93 -13.95 6.61
N TRP A 23 -27.09 -14.28 5.33
CA TRP A 23 -26.15 -13.90 4.27
C TRP A 23 -25.85 -12.39 4.27
N THR A 24 -26.89 -11.56 4.38
CA THR A 24 -26.75 -10.10 4.40
C THR A 24 -25.89 -9.59 5.55
N ARG A 25 -26.02 -10.16 6.76
CA ARG A 25 -25.18 -9.76 7.91
C ARG A 25 -23.72 -10.12 7.69
N ARG A 26 -23.46 -11.26 7.05
CA ARG A 26 -22.11 -11.67 6.66
C ARG A 26 -21.51 -10.72 5.63
N VAL A 27 -22.29 -10.31 4.63
CA VAL A 27 -21.86 -9.32 3.62
C VAL A 27 -21.55 -7.96 4.27
N VAL A 28 -22.45 -7.44 5.10
CA VAL A 28 -22.21 -6.18 5.84
C VAL A 28 -20.94 -6.26 6.69
N ALA A 29 -20.75 -7.36 7.42
CA ALA A 29 -19.55 -7.56 8.21
C ALA A 29 -18.27 -7.57 7.36
N ALA A 30 -18.30 -8.27 6.22
CA ALA A 30 -17.16 -8.33 5.29
C ALA A 30 -16.86 -6.95 4.70
N LEU A 31 -17.87 -6.19 4.27
CA LEU A 31 -17.70 -4.83 3.75
C LEU A 31 -17.10 -3.89 4.80
N LEU A 32 -17.53 -3.98 6.06
CA LEU A 32 -16.97 -3.17 7.15
C LEU A 32 -15.52 -3.54 7.47
N ASP A 33 -15.20 -4.84 7.51
CA ASP A 33 -13.82 -5.29 7.73
C ASP A 33 -12.92 -4.87 6.55
N SER A 34 -13.40 -4.97 5.31
CA SER A 34 -12.70 -4.49 4.11
C SER A 34 -12.52 -2.97 4.12
N ALA A 35 -13.49 -2.19 4.59
CA ALA A 35 -13.38 -0.74 4.70
C ALA A 35 -12.25 -0.33 5.68
N ILE A 36 -12.06 -1.08 6.76
CA ILE A 36 -10.96 -0.84 7.72
C ILE A 36 -9.60 -1.08 7.05
N LEU A 37 -9.44 -2.19 6.33
CA LEU A 37 -8.18 -2.52 5.66
C LEU A 37 -7.87 -1.54 4.53
N THR A 38 -8.85 -1.25 3.68
CA THR A 38 -8.69 -0.33 2.55
C THR A 38 -8.50 1.11 3.02
N GLY A 39 -9.19 1.54 4.08
CA GLY A 39 -8.96 2.83 4.72
C GLY A 39 -7.56 2.95 5.33
N THR A 40 -7.04 1.89 5.95
CA THR A 40 -5.67 1.85 6.47
C THR A 40 -4.66 1.98 5.34
N ALA A 41 -4.81 1.18 4.28
CA ALA A 41 -3.95 1.25 3.11
C ALA A 41 -3.96 2.64 2.46
N PHE A 42 -5.13 3.26 2.35
CA PHE A 42 -5.26 4.61 1.81
C PHE A 42 -4.59 5.70 2.66
N VAL A 43 -4.69 5.61 3.99
CA VAL A 43 -4.09 6.59 4.91
C VAL A 43 -2.57 6.49 4.90
N VAL A 44 -2.03 5.28 4.83
CA VAL A 44 -0.58 5.02 4.92
C VAL A 44 0.09 5.14 3.56
N GLU A 45 -0.49 4.56 2.52
CA GLU A 45 0.15 4.39 1.21
C GLU A 45 -0.38 5.35 0.14
N GLY A 46 -1.52 6.02 0.39
CA GLY A 46 -2.06 7.07 -0.48
C GLY A 46 -3.00 6.59 -1.60
N TYR A 47 -3.09 5.29 -1.87
CA TYR A 47 -3.96 4.72 -2.91
C TYR A 47 -4.98 3.69 -2.39
N LEU A 48 -6.11 3.56 -3.09
CA LEU A 48 -7.16 2.61 -2.76
C LEU A 48 -6.76 1.21 -3.22
N HIS A 49 -6.56 0.31 -2.26
CA HIS A 49 -6.56 -1.12 -2.55
C HIS A 49 -8.02 -1.50 -2.83
N GLY A 50 -8.34 -1.94 -4.05
CA GLY A 50 -9.69 -2.41 -4.35
C GLY A 50 -10.08 -3.58 -3.42
N ILE A 51 -11.39 -3.83 -3.28
CA ILE A 51 -11.98 -4.99 -2.56
C ILE A 51 -11.39 -6.33 -3.06
N ALA A 52 -10.71 -6.30 -4.21
CA ALA A 52 -10.11 -7.42 -4.92
C ALA A 52 -8.98 -8.15 -4.16
N TRP A 53 -8.37 -7.59 -3.12
CA TRP A 53 -7.23 -8.23 -2.42
C TRP A 53 -7.52 -9.61 -1.81
N TRP A 54 -8.79 -9.95 -1.55
CA TRP A 54 -9.14 -11.29 -1.06
C TRP A 54 -9.41 -12.32 -2.18
N GLY A 55 -9.38 -11.91 -3.45
CA GLY A 55 -9.75 -12.78 -4.59
C GLY A 55 -8.99 -12.54 -5.89
N SER A 56 -8.08 -11.58 -5.97
CA SER A 56 -7.32 -11.27 -7.18
C SER A 56 -5.82 -11.46 -6.98
N SER A 57 -5.39 -12.70 -6.85
CA SER A 57 -3.98 -13.09 -7.06
C SER A 57 -3.56 -13.08 -8.54
N GLY A 58 -4.38 -12.50 -9.44
CA GLY A 58 -4.18 -12.58 -10.90
C GLY A 58 -4.17 -11.25 -11.67
N ALA A 59 -4.27 -10.09 -11.03
CA ALA A 59 -4.12 -8.82 -11.74
C ALA A 59 -2.63 -8.47 -11.83
N ALA A 60 -2.05 -8.57 -13.02
CA ALA A 60 -0.73 -8.01 -13.32
C ALA A 60 -0.77 -6.49 -12.99
N GLY A 61 -0.08 -6.09 -11.92
CA GLY A 61 -0.15 -4.75 -11.34
C GLY A 61 -0.52 -4.68 -9.85
N ALA A 62 -0.75 -5.82 -9.17
CA ALA A 62 -0.97 -5.83 -7.72
C ALA A 62 0.33 -5.52 -6.96
N THR A 63 0.50 -4.28 -6.50
CA THR A 63 1.56 -3.89 -5.55
C THR A 63 1.36 -4.67 -4.25
N PRO A 64 2.36 -5.41 -3.72
CA PRO A 64 2.20 -6.12 -2.45
C PRO A 64 1.75 -5.16 -1.33
N PRO A 65 0.87 -5.60 -0.41
CA PRO A 65 0.37 -4.73 0.64
C PRO A 65 1.54 -4.29 1.52
N GLY A 66 1.58 -3.01 1.90
CA GLY A 66 2.59 -2.50 2.81
C GLY A 66 2.56 -3.22 4.16
N ARG A 67 3.67 -3.10 4.91
CA ARG A 67 3.82 -3.75 6.24
C ARG A 67 2.67 -3.37 7.19
N GLU A 68 2.14 -2.16 7.09
CA GLU A 68 1.07 -1.64 7.94
C GLU A 68 -0.26 -2.34 7.66
N VAL A 69 -0.56 -2.59 6.38
CA VAL A 69 -1.77 -3.32 5.97
C VAL A 69 -1.67 -4.79 6.39
N LEU A 70 -0.47 -5.39 6.29
CA LEU A 70 -0.21 -6.74 6.81
C LEU A 70 -0.43 -6.82 8.33
N VAL A 71 0.04 -5.83 9.09
CA VAL A 71 -0.19 -5.75 10.53
C VAL A 71 -1.68 -5.59 10.84
N ALA A 72 -2.40 -4.71 10.15
CA ALA A 72 -3.85 -4.54 10.33
C ALA A 72 -4.61 -5.84 10.03
N GLY A 73 -4.27 -6.53 8.93
CA GLY A 73 -4.81 -7.84 8.58
C GLY A 73 -4.53 -8.90 9.65
N ALA A 74 -3.30 -8.95 10.15
CA ALA A 74 -2.90 -9.88 11.23
C ALA A 74 -3.68 -9.60 12.53
N VAL A 75 -3.91 -8.33 12.87
CA VAL A 75 -4.73 -7.95 14.04
C VAL A 75 -6.18 -8.40 13.86
N LEU A 76 -6.79 -8.19 12.69
CA LEU A 76 -8.15 -8.66 12.40
C LEU A 76 -8.25 -10.19 12.47
N LEU A 77 -7.27 -10.89 11.91
CA LEU A 77 -7.17 -12.35 11.98
C LEU A 77 -7.07 -12.82 13.45
N ALA A 78 -6.21 -12.19 14.24
CA ALA A 78 -6.06 -12.51 15.66
C ALA A 78 -7.36 -12.26 16.43
N LEU A 79 -8.03 -11.12 16.20
CA LEU A 79 -9.32 -10.81 16.82
C LEU A 79 -10.37 -11.87 16.50
N GLN A 80 -10.46 -12.32 15.24
CA GLN A 80 -11.36 -13.39 14.84
C GLN A 80 -10.98 -14.73 15.48
N ALA A 81 -9.69 -15.06 15.52
CA ALA A 81 -9.18 -16.30 16.10
C ALA A 81 -9.47 -16.43 17.60
N PHE A 82 -9.27 -15.36 18.36
CA PHE A 82 -9.40 -15.36 19.81
C PHE A 82 -10.80 -15.00 20.32
N THR A 83 -11.56 -14.18 19.58
CA THR A 83 -12.88 -13.70 20.03
C THR A 83 -14.05 -14.18 19.18
N GLY A 84 -13.76 -14.75 18.00
CA GLY A 84 -14.76 -15.10 17.01
C GLY A 84 -15.30 -13.90 16.22
N ALA A 85 -14.93 -12.66 16.55
CA ALA A 85 -15.51 -11.48 15.90
C ALA A 85 -14.47 -10.36 15.66
N THR A 86 -14.36 -9.96 14.41
CA THR A 86 -13.74 -8.71 13.97
C THR A 86 -14.65 -7.50 14.26
N PRO A 87 -14.16 -6.26 14.16
CA PRO A 87 -14.99 -5.07 14.36
C PRO A 87 -16.25 -5.04 13.46
N GLY A 88 -16.14 -5.37 12.17
CA GLY A 88 -17.29 -5.44 11.27
C GLY A 88 -18.30 -6.52 11.67
N LYS A 89 -17.82 -7.69 12.10
CA LYS A 89 -18.66 -8.77 12.61
C LYS A 89 -19.36 -8.38 13.92
N ARG A 90 -18.69 -7.62 14.80
CA ARG A 90 -19.31 -7.08 16.03
C ARG A 90 -20.43 -6.10 15.71
N VAL A 91 -20.22 -5.19 14.75
CA VAL A 91 -21.24 -4.25 14.29
C VAL A 91 -22.43 -5.01 13.68
N ALA A 92 -22.18 -6.04 12.88
CA ALA A 92 -23.22 -6.89 12.31
C ALA A 92 -23.88 -7.85 13.33
N GLY A 93 -23.38 -7.90 14.58
CA GLY A 93 -23.91 -8.75 15.65
C GLY A 93 -23.68 -10.25 15.43
N ILE A 94 -22.59 -10.62 14.75
CA ILE A 94 -22.26 -12.01 14.41
C ILE A 94 -20.88 -12.39 14.93
N ARG A 95 -20.66 -13.70 15.12
CA ARG A 95 -19.35 -14.27 15.44
C ARG A 95 -19.17 -15.66 14.84
N VAL A 96 -17.92 -15.99 14.53
CA VAL A 96 -17.46 -17.29 14.04
C VAL A 96 -17.13 -18.17 15.24
N VAL A 97 -17.63 -19.39 15.24
CA VAL A 97 -17.42 -20.39 16.30
C VAL A 97 -17.14 -21.76 15.71
N HIS A 98 -16.50 -22.61 16.49
CA HIS A 98 -16.34 -24.02 16.15
C HIS A 98 -17.68 -24.73 16.29
N GLU A 99 -18.04 -25.54 15.30
CA GLU A 99 -19.38 -26.15 15.22
C GLU A 99 -19.74 -27.06 16.40
N VAL A 100 -18.73 -27.71 16.99
CA VAL A 100 -18.90 -28.62 18.13
C VAL A 100 -18.82 -27.88 19.48
N THR A 101 -17.83 -26.98 19.64
CA THR A 101 -17.52 -26.42 20.97
C THR A 101 -18.17 -25.06 21.22
N GLY A 102 -18.67 -24.38 20.19
CA GLY A 102 -19.24 -23.03 20.29
C GLY A 102 -18.23 -21.93 20.66
N ARG A 103 -16.94 -22.29 20.74
CA ARG A 103 -15.82 -21.41 21.11
C ARG A 103 -15.11 -20.86 19.87
N PRO A 104 -14.36 -19.75 19.98
CA PRO A 104 -13.47 -19.27 18.93
C PRO A 104 -12.50 -20.37 18.46
N ILE A 105 -12.22 -20.40 17.16
CA ILE A 105 -11.58 -21.56 16.51
C ILE A 105 -10.05 -21.56 16.58
N GLY A 106 -9.45 -20.49 17.09
CA GLY A 106 -8.00 -20.32 17.18
C GLY A 106 -7.35 -19.90 15.87
N VAL A 107 -6.05 -19.57 15.92
CA VAL A 107 -5.34 -18.92 14.81
C VAL A 107 -5.24 -19.83 13.57
N LEU A 108 -4.79 -21.07 13.75
CA LEU A 108 -4.55 -21.99 12.63
C LEU A 108 -5.83 -22.30 11.83
N ARG A 109 -6.94 -22.57 12.51
CA ARG A 109 -8.23 -22.83 11.83
C ARG A 109 -8.80 -21.57 11.19
N THR A 110 -8.59 -20.41 11.81
CA THR A 110 -8.99 -19.13 11.20
C THR A 110 -8.22 -18.89 9.90
N LEU A 111 -6.91 -19.09 9.91
CA LEU A 111 -6.06 -18.92 8.73
C LEU A 111 -6.40 -19.95 7.63
N GLY A 112 -6.60 -21.22 8.00
CA GLY A 112 -7.07 -22.25 7.06
C GLY A 112 -8.45 -21.94 6.46
N ARG A 113 -9.35 -21.34 7.24
CA ARG A 113 -10.66 -20.87 6.75
C ARG A 113 -10.51 -19.74 5.74
N GLU A 114 -9.62 -18.79 5.96
CA GLU A 114 -9.36 -17.72 4.99
C GLU A 114 -8.77 -18.26 3.68
N VAL A 115 -7.88 -19.26 3.74
CA VAL A 115 -7.38 -19.96 2.55
C VAL A 115 -8.50 -20.71 1.84
N ALA A 116 -9.39 -21.37 2.58
CA ALA A 116 -10.50 -22.10 1.99
C ALA A 116 -11.52 -21.17 1.29
N HIS A 117 -11.60 -19.89 1.67
CA HIS A 117 -12.41 -18.90 0.96
C HIS A 117 -11.94 -18.65 -0.48
N ILE A 118 -10.70 -19.00 -0.85
CA ILE A 118 -10.27 -18.99 -2.25
C ILE A 118 -11.16 -19.89 -3.10
N VAL A 119 -11.60 -21.03 -2.55
CA VAL A 119 -12.53 -21.94 -3.22
C VAL A 119 -13.92 -21.31 -3.34
N ASP A 120 -14.35 -20.53 -2.35
CA ASP A 120 -15.63 -19.80 -2.41
C ASP A 120 -15.62 -18.73 -3.52
N ALA A 121 -14.45 -18.16 -3.82
CA ALA A 121 -14.26 -17.17 -4.88
C ALA A 121 -14.31 -17.79 -6.29
N ILE A 122 -14.11 -19.10 -6.44
CA ILE A 122 -14.24 -19.78 -7.73
C ILE A 122 -15.72 -19.70 -8.16
N CYS A 123 -15.98 -18.87 -9.18
CA CYS A 123 -17.31 -18.57 -9.71
C CYS A 123 -18.30 -17.92 -8.73
N TRP A 124 -17.85 -17.42 -7.57
CA TRP A 124 -18.66 -16.75 -6.53
C TRP A 124 -19.81 -17.57 -5.90
N ILE A 125 -20.04 -18.80 -6.36
CA ILE A 125 -21.15 -19.66 -5.90
C ILE A 125 -20.98 -20.02 -4.43
N GLY A 126 -19.74 -20.22 -3.96
CA GLY A 126 -19.46 -20.53 -2.56
C GLY A 126 -19.88 -19.43 -1.58
N TYR A 127 -19.80 -18.17 -2.00
CA TYR A 127 -20.30 -17.03 -1.22
C TYR A 127 -21.82 -16.91 -1.21
N LEU A 128 -22.51 -17.47 -2.20
CA LEU A 128 -23.97 -17.48 -2.26
C LEU A 128 -24.57 -18.67 -1.49
N ARG A 129 -23.79 -19.74 -1.27
CA ARG A 129 -24.19 -20.95 -0.53
C ARG A 129 -24.94 -20.72 0.79
N PRO A 130 -24.63 -19.72 1.63
CA PRO A 130 -25.39 -19.42 2.83
C PRO A 130 -26.88 -19.10 2.61
N LEU A 131 -27.30 -18.78 1.39
CA LEU A 131 -28.70 -18.48 1.06
C LEU A 131 -29.59 -19.73 1.07
N TRP A 132 -29.04 -20.91 0.73
CA TRP A 132 -29.81 -22.16 0.62
C TRP A 132 -29.29 -23.29 1.52
N HIS A 133 -28.13 -23.14 2.16
CA HIS A 133 -27.61 -24.15 3.09
C HIS A 133 -28.33 -24.09 4.44
N GLU A 134 -28.69 -25.25 5.01
CA GLU A 134 -29.44 -25.36 6.28
C GLU A 134 -28.79 -24.58 7.45
N ARG A 135 -27.47 -24.74 7.61
CA ARG A 135 -26.66 -24.01 8.60
C ARG A 135 -26.10 -22.66 8.09
N ARG A 136 -26.51 -22.21 6.90
CA ARG A 136 -26.04 -20.98 6.24
C ARG A 136 -24.51 -20.89 6.11
N ARG A 137 -23.83 -21.97 5.71
CA ARG A 137 -22.36 -22.06 5.63
C ARG A 137 -21.83 -21.80 4.22
N THR A 138 -20.66 -21.18 4.12
CA THR A 138 -19.87 -21.21 2.87
C THR A 138 -19.12 -22.55 2.72
N ILE A 139 -18.43 -22.78 1.61
CA ILE A 139 -17.58 -23.97 1.44
C ILE A 139 -16.43 -23.91 2.45
N ALA A 140 -15.82 -22.74 2.64
CA ALA A 140 -14.80 -22.53 3.66
C ALA A 140 -15.29 -22.81 5.08
N ASP A 141 -16.50 -22.36 5.43
CA ASP A 141 -17.09 -22.62 6.75
C ASP A 141 -17.22 -24.13 7.02
N SER A 142 -17.67 -24.87 6.01
CA SER A 142 -17.77 -26.33 6.06
C SER A 142 -16.41 -27.02 6.17
N ALA A 143 -15.43 -26.60 5.38
CA ALA A 143 -14.08 -27.17 5.41
C ALA A 143 -13.37 -26.90 6.75
N ALA A 144 -13.61 -25.74 7.36
CA ALA A 144 -13.01 -25.34 8.62
C ALA A 144 -13.75 -25.84 9.87
N GLY A 145 -14.92 -26.49 9.71
CA GLY A 145 -15.74 -26.96 10.84
C GLY A 145 -16.32 -25.80 11.66
N THR A 146 -16.77 -24.73 10.99
CA THR A 146 -17.21 -23.49 11.63
C THR A 146 -18.66 -23.14 11.34
N ASP A 147 -19.27 -22.43 12.30
CA ASP A 147 -20.54 -21.75 12.12
C ASP A 147 -20.40 -20.26 12.39
N VAL A 148 -21.20 -19.47 11.68
CA VAL A 148 -21.41 -18.07 12.05
C VAL A 148 -22.77 -17.93 12.67
N VAL A 149 -22.77 -17.56 13.94
CA VAL A 149 -23.96 -17.46 14.77
C VAL A 149 -24.22 -16.02 15.13
N LEU A 150 -25.48 -15.71 15.40
CA LEU A 150 -25.85 -14.46 16.04
C LEU A 150 -25.35 -14.47 17.48
N GLY A 151 -24.79 -13.35 17.91
CA GLY A 151 -24.34 -13.20 19.29
C GLY A 151 -23.22 -12.20 19.40
N ARG A 152 -23.31 -11.35 20.43
CA ARG A 152 -22.17 -10.54 20.86
C ARG A 152 -21.12 -11.47 21.47
N PRO A 153 -19.82 -11.20 21.29
CA PRO A 153 -18.76 -11.95 21.98
C PRO A 153 -19.04 -12.01 23.50
N GLY A 154 -18.64 -13.11 24.16
CA GLY A 154 -18.67 -13.25 25.62
C GLY A 154 -17.88 -12.14 26.35
N PRO A 155 -17.90 -12.12 27.69
CA PRO A 155 -17.88 -10.92 28.55
C PRO A 155 -16.99 -9.78 28.08
N ARG A 156 -17.56 -8.57 28.11
CA ARG A 156 -16.89 -7.29 27.86
C ARG A 156 -15.55 -7.26 28.62
N VAL A 157 -14.43 -7.26 27.89
CA VAL A 157 -13.20 -6.68 28.43
C VAL A 157 -13.48 -5.17 28.46
N GLY A 158 -13.80 -4.63 29.63
CA GLY A 158 -14.19 -3.22 29.80
C GLY A 158 -13.19 -2.31 29.10
N GLY A 159 -13.63 -1.66 28.02
CA GLY A 159 -12.80 -0.81 27.17
C GLY A 159 -13.16 -0.88 25.67
N VAL A 160 -13.59 -2.04 25.16
CA VAL A 160 -13.79 -2.23 23.71
C VAL A 160 -14.93 -1.40 23.09
N ASP A 161 -15.93 -0.97 23.85
CA ASP A 161 -17.05 -0.16 23.33
C ASP A 161 -16.61 1.28 22.97
N ALA A 162 -15.62 1.82 23.68
CA ALA A 162 -14.98 3.09 23.34
C ALA A 162 -14.06 2.93 22.13
N TRP A 163 -13.35 1.80 22.04
CA TRP A 163 -12.48 1.50 20.90
C TRP A 163 -13.26 1.23 19.60
N THR A 164 -14.46 0.63 19.67
CA THR A 164 -15.33 0.47 18.49
C THR A 164 -15.96 1.79 18.05
N ALA A 165 -16.37 2.65 18.98
CA ALA A 165 -16.85 3.99 18.66
C ALA A 165 -15.73 4.88 18.09
N ALA A 166 -14.53 4.82 18.68
CA ALA A 166 -13.35 5.50 18.17
C ALA A 166 -12.97 4.99 16.78
N ALA A 167 -12.99 3.67 16.54
CA ALA A 167 -12.75 3.10 15.22
C ALA A 167 -13.79 3.54 14.19
N ALA A 168 -15.08 3.58 14.54
CA ALA A 168 -16.14 4.05 13.66
C ALA A 168 -16.01 5.54 13.33
N ALA A 169 -15.66 6.38 14.31
CA ALA A 169 -15.38 7.80 14.11
C ALA A 169 -14.12 8.01 13.24
N LEU A 170 -13.07 7.21 13.45
CA LEU A 170 -11.89 7.22 12.60
C LEU A 170 -12.22 6.81 11.17
N CYS A 171 -13.14 5.85 10.98
CA CYS A 171 -13.60 5.42 9.66
C CYS A 171 -14.41 6.51 8.95
N THR A 172 -15.33 7.20 9.63
CA THR A 172 -16.09 8.30 9.01
C THR A 172 -15.21 9.50 8.68
N ILE A 173 -14.23 9.80 9.54
CA ILE A 173 -13.21 10.82 9.27
C ILE A 173 -12.35 10.39 8.07
N ALA A 174 -11.88 9.14 8.01
CA ALA A 174 -11.11 8.61 6.88
C ALA A 174 -11.89 8.65 5.54
N VAL A 175 -13.20 8.38 5.57
CA VAL A 175 -14.08 8.48 4.38
C VAL A 175 -14.37 9.93 3.99
N GLY A 176 -14.53 10.84 4.96
CA GLY A 176 -14.61 12.27 4.68
C GLY A 176 -13.32 12.82 4.08
N LEU A 177 -12.17 12.37 4.60
CA LEU A 177 -10.83 12.69 4.12
C LEU A 177 -10.55 12.18 2.70
N SER A 178 -11.23 11.12 2.24
CA SER A 178 -11.00 10.50 0.93
C SER A 178 -11.82 11.12 -0.21
N THR A 179 -12.84 11.93 0.09
CA THR A 179 -13.72 12.51 -0.93
C THR A 179 -13.33 13.93 -1.36
N GLY A 180 -12.40 14.57 -0.63
CA GLY A 180 -11.98 15.97 -0.88
C GLY A 180 -10.51 16.13 -1.25
N GLY A 181 -9.88 15.09 -1.80
CA GLY A 181 -8.46 15.12 -2.15
C GLY A 181 -8.20 15.26 -3.65
N SER A 182 -7.27 16.12 -4.03
CA SER A 182 -6.77 16.23 -5.40
C SER A 182 -5.30 15.82 -5.43
N THR A 183 -4.96 14.89 -6.31
CA THR A 183 -3.57 14.58 -6.65
C THR A 183 -3.25 15.22 -7.99
N SER A 184 -2.16 15.98 -8.02
CA SER A 184 -1.66 16.65 -9.21
C SER A 184 -0.25 16.12 -9.51
N TYR A 185 0.06 15.95 -10.80
CA TYR A 185 1.37 15.49 -11.26
C TYR A 185 2.07 16.63 -11.96
N SER A 186 3.36 16.83 -11.66
CA SER A 186 4.23 17.66 -12.49
C SER A 186 4.74 16.81 -13.66
N GLY A 187 4.87 17.43 -14.83
CA GLY A 187 5.54 16.77 -15.96
C GLY A 187 7.03 16.67 -15.67
N GLY A 188 7.61 15.48 -15.90
CA GLY A 188 9.08 15.36 -15.92
C GLY A 188 9.68 16.30 -16.96
N SER A 189 10.85 16.85 -16.66
CA SER A 189 11.52 17.84 -17.51
C SER A 189 12.92 17.37 -17.85
N THR A 190 13.33 17.57 -19.10
CA THR A 190 14.69 17.32 -19.54
C THR A 190 15.31 18.65 -19.94
N PHE A 191 16.48 18.97 -19.37
CA PHE A 191 17.25 20.17 -19.68
C PHE A 191 18.49 19.77 -20.47
N PRO A 192 18.47 19.92 -21.80
CA PRO A 192 19.62 19.59 -22.63
C PRO A 192 20.63 20.73 -22.65
N CYS A 193 21.90 20.40 -22.49
CA CYS A 193 23.03 21.30 -22.65
C CYS A 193 23.98 20.74 -23.70
N THR A 194 24.34 21.54 -24.70
CA THR A 194 25.32 21.15 -25.70
C THR A 194 26.53 22.06 -25.59
N ALA A 195 27.70 21.45 -25.49
CA ALA A 195 28.97 22.16 -25.46
C ALA A 195 29.47 22.44 -26.89
N SER A 196 30.44 23.35 -26.99
CA SER A 196 31.02 23.76 -28.27
C SER A 196 31.78 22.66 -29.02
N ASP A 197 32.22 21.63 -28.30
CA ASP A 197 32.90 20.44 -28.83
C ASP A 197 31.92 19.36 -29.36
N GLY A 198 30.60 19.61 -29.26
CA GLY A 198 29.56 18.67 -29.67
C GLY A 198 29.17 17.65 -28.60
N SER A 199 29.82 17.66 -27.43
CA SER A 199 29.37 16.88 -26.28
C SER A 199 28.05 17.42 -25.73
N ARG A 200 27.26 16.53 -25.14
CA ARG A 200 25.93 16.84 -24.61
C ARG A 200 25.82 16.38 -23.17
N VAL A 201 25.20 17.21 -22.34
CA VAL A 201 24.82 16.87 -20.97
C VAL A 201 23.33 17.10 -20.81
N ASP A 202 22.59 16.03 -20.52
CA ASP A 202 21.16 16.08 -20.28
C ASP A 202 20.86 15.88 -18.80
N LEU A 203 20.21 16.87 -18.17
CA LEU A 203 19.64 16.74 -16.84
C LEU A 203 18.19 16.28 -16.97
N ARG A 204 17.86 15.10 -16.44
CA ARG A 204 16.50 14.57 -16.41
C ARG A 204 15.91 14.69 -15.01
N VAL A 205 14.93 15.57 -14.85
CA VAL A 205 14.13 15.73 -13.65
C VAL A 205 12.88 14.84 -13.77
N PRO A 206 12.68 13.86 -12.88
CA PRO A 206 11.52 12.98 -12.90
C PRO A 206 10.24 13.73 -12.54
N SER A 207 9.08 13.17 -12.89
CA SER A 207 7.79 13.71 -12.46
C SER A 207 7.63 13.59 -10.95
N THR A 208 7.16 14.67 -10.32
CA THR A 208 6.72 14.68 -8.92
C THR A 208 5.20 14.59 -8.85
N SER A 209 4.68 14.13 -7.72
CA SER A 209 3.25 14.15 -7.43
C SER A 209 3.02 14.99 -6.19
N SER A 210 1.93 15.74 -6.14
CA SER A 210 1.46 16.41 -4.92
C SER A 210 0.06 15.94 -4.61
N THR A 211 -0.22 15.68 -3.34
CA THR A 211 -1.54 15.27 -2.88
C THR A 211 -2.07 16.26 -1.86
N THR A 212 -3.20 16.88 -2.17
CA THR A 212 -3.91 17.80 -1.28
C THR A 212 -5.09 17.10 -0.65
N ARG A 213 -5.26 17.20 0.68
CA ARG A 213 -6.42 16.69 1.44
C ARG A 213 -6.77 17.64 2.57
N LEU A 214 -8.04 18.08 2.63
CA LEU A 214 -8.52 19.10 3.59
C LEU A 214 -7.66 20.38 3.65
N GLY A 215 -7.18 20.84 2.50
CA GLY A 215 -6.30 22.02 2.43
C GLY A 215 -4.87 21.79 2.91
N VAL A 216 -4.50 20.57 3.30
CA VAL A 216 -3.11 20.19 3.57
C VAL A 216 -2.54 19.52 2.32
N THR A 217 -1.52 20.13 1.72
CA THR A 217 -0.79 19.59 0.58
C THR A 217 0.49 18.92 1.05
N ARG A 218 0.73 17.68 0.61
CA ARG A 218 2.01 16.99 0.77
C ARG A 218 2.60 16.66 -0.59
N ALA A 219 3.88 16.98 -0.76
CA ALA A 219 4.68 16.46 -1.86
C ALA A 219 4.82 14.94 -1.69
N GLY A 220 4.60 14.22 -2.79
CA GLY A 220 4.89 12.80 -2.94
C GLY A 220 6.35 12.60 -3.33
N SER A 221 6.83 11.37 -3.18
CA SER A 221 8.19 11.03 -3.62
C SER A 221 8.29 11.05 -5.15
N PRO A 222 9.46 11.42 -5.71
CA PRO A 222 9.75 11.19 -7.12
C PRO A 222 9.57 9.72 -7.47
N THR A 223 9.11 9.44 -8.69
CA THR A 223 8.94 8.06 -9.18
C THR A 223 10.27 7.40 -9.54
N ASP A 224 11.28 8.20 -9.88
CA ASP A 224 12.61 7.78 -10.34
C ASP A 224 13.69 8.69 -9.76
N ASP A 225 14.95 8.27 -9.87
CA ASP A 225 16.13 9.10 -9.55
C ASP A 225 16.26 10.25 -10.56
N LEU A 226 16.82 11.37 -10.12
CA LEU A 226 17.29 12.38 -11.05
C LEU A 226 18.59 11.90 -11.68
N THR A 227 18.73 12.04 -12.99
CA THR A 227 19.92 11.60 -13.72
C THR A 227 20.54 12.73 -14.51
N ALA A 228 21.85 12.91 -14.39
CA ALA A 228 22.66 13.71 -15.30
C ALA A 228 23.42 12.77 -16.23
N THR A 229 23.24 12.92 -17.54
CA THR A 229 23.84 12.03 -18.55
C THR A 229 24.73 12.84 -19.48
N TRP A 230 26.02 12.50 -19.52
CA TRP A 230 26.99 13.02 -20.47
C TRP A 230 27.10 12.08 -21.66
N THR A 231 27.03 12.63 -22.86
CA THR A 231 27.17 11.93 -24.13
C THR A 231 28.22 12.64 -24.96
N TYR A 232 29.29 11.91 -25.29
CA TYR A 232 30.39 12.41 -26.11
C TYR A 232 30.35 11.75 -27.49
N PRO A 233 30.36 12.52 -28.59
CA PRO A 233 30.49 11.97 -29.93
C PRO A 233 31.87 11.31 -30.15
N PRO A 234 32.01 10.46 -31.19
CA PRO A 234 33.26 9.77 -31.48
C PRO A 234 34.44 10.75 -31.59
N GLY A 235 35.58 10.41 -30.99
CA GLY A 235 36.80 11.21 -31.06
C GLY A 235 36.82 12.47 -30.19
N THR A 236 35.77 12.72 -29.39
CA THR A 236 35.71 13.84 -28.42
C THR A 236 35.70 13.39 -26.96
N VAL A 237 35.86 12.09 -26.74
CA VAL A 237 35.81 11.50 -25.40
C VAL A 237 36.97 12.03 -24.54
N PRO A 238 36.72 12.43 -23.28
CA PRO A 238 37.77 12.90 -22.40
C PRO A 238 38.80 11.81 -22.08
N PRO A 239 40.03 12.18 -21.67
CA PRO A 239 41.02 11.22 -21.20
C PRO A 239 40.51 10.39 -20.02
N ASP A 240 40.98 9.15 -19.91
CA ASP A 240 40.75 8.31 -18.73
C ASP A 240 41.19 9.05 -17.45
N GLY A 241 40.38 8.93 -16.40
CA GLY A 241 40.55 9.66 -15.14
C GLY A 241 39.91 11.04 -15.13
N THR A 242 39.21 11.46 -16.19
CA THR A 242 38.40 12.68 -16.17
C THR A 242 37.19 12.49 -15.25
N GLU A 243 36.99 13.41 -14.31
CA GLU A 243 35.87 13.39 -13.37
C GLU A 243 34.70 14.23 -13.93
N LEU A 244 33.54 13.60 -14.06
CA LEU A 244 32.27 14.22 -14.45
C LEU A 244 31.45 14.46 -13.18
N ALA A 245 31.14 15.72 -12.89
CA ALA A 245 30.52 16.13 -11.65
C ALA A 245 29.16 16.78 -11.90
N SER A 246 28.17 16.36 -11.12
CA SER A 246 26.86 16.96 -10.99
C SER A 246 26.76 17.63 -9.63
N ARG A 247 26.80 18.96 -9.62
CA ARG A 247 26.70 19.78 -8.41
C ARG A 247 25.33 20.43 -8.32
N ILE A 248 24.64 20.26 -7.20
CA ILE A 248 23.37 20.90 -6.91
C ILE A 248 23.56 21.85 -5.73
N THR A 249 23.16 23.10 -5.90
CA THR A 249 23.08 24.09 -4.82
C THR A 249 21.61 24.37 -4.54
N ALA A 250 21.17 24.10 -3.31
CA ALA A 250 19.82 24.43 -2.83
C ALA A 250 19.76 25.87 -2.28
N ASP A 251 18.54 26.38 -2.07
CA ASP A 251 18.29 27.73 -1.55
C ASP A 251 18.90 28.04 -0.19
N ASP A 252 19.01 27.03 0.68
CA ASP A 252 19.66 27.18 1.99
C ASP A 252 21.19 27.27 1.88
N GLY A 253 21.73 27.23 0.67
CA GLY A 253 23.16 27.22 0.37
C GLY A 253 23.81 25.86 0.57
N SER A 254 23.04 24.81 0.91
CA SER A 254 23.57 23.45 0.95
C SER A 254 23.95 23.00 -0.45
N GLU A 255 25.06 22.28 -0.54
CA GLU A 255 25.61 21.83 -1.79
C GLU A 255 25.82 20.32 -1.73
N THR A 256 25.34 19.63 -2.76
CA THR A 256 25.62 18.21 -2.96
C THR A 256 26.36 18.01 -4.27
N ASN A 257 27.32 17.10 -4.25
CA ASN A 257 28.17 16.80 -5.38
C ASN A 257 28.17 15.30 -5.62
N HIS A 258 27.81 14.90 -6.83
CA HIS A 258 27.84 13.51 -7.28
C HIS A 258 28.75 13.41 -8.48
N THR A 259 29.72 12.52 -8.42
CA THR A 259 30.74 12.41 -9.45
C THR A 259 30.84 10.99 -10.00
N THR A 260 31.28 10.89 -11.25
CA THR A 260 31.65 9.64 -11.89
C THR A 260 32.91 9.86 -12.70
N THR A 261 33.73 8.83 -12.85
CA THR A 261 35.00 8.92 -13.57
C THR A 261 34.87 8.28 -14.94
N VAL A 262 35.46 8.93 -15.94
CA VAL A 262 35.66 8.35 -17.26
C VAL A 262 36.74 7.28 -17.13
N ASP A 263 36.33 6.01 -17.15
CA ASP A 263 37.22 4.86 -17.08
C ASP A 263 36.95 3.91 -18.26
N GLY A 264 38.02 3.47 -18.94
CA GLY A 264 37.97 2.34 -19.87
C GLY A 264 37.71 2.71 -21.33
N VAL A 265 38.05 3.93 -21.76
CA VAL A 265 37.93 4.34 -23.18
C VAL A 265 39.23 3.97 -23.90
N ALA A 266 39.45 2.69 -24.08
CA ALA A 266 40.59 2.15 -24.81
C ALA A 266 40.12 1.42 -26.07
N ASP A 267 39.88 2.19 -27.15
CA ASP A 267 39.85 1.64 -28.50
C ASP A 267 40.87 2.41 -29.35
N ASP A 268 41.90 1.70 -29.83
CA ASP A 268 43.03 2.19 -30.64
C ASP A 268 42.64 2.88 -31.97
N ALA A 269 41.33 3.07 -32.23
CA ALA A 269 40.77 3.67 -33.44
C ALA A 269 40.16 5.07 -33.24
N GLY A 270 39.99 5.56 -31.99
CA GLY A 270 39.42 6.90 -31.74
C GLY A 270 37.93 7.05 -32.10
N GLU A 271 37.20 5.94 -32.27
CA GLU A 271 35.79 5.90 -32.70
C GLU A 271 34.79 5.67 -31.54
N ALA A 272 35.24 5.62 -30.29
CA ALA A 272 34.36 5.31 -29.17
C ALA A 272 33.37 6.48 -28.88
N GLU A 273 32.07 6.19 -28.94
CA GLU A 273 31.04 7.01 -28.29
C GLU A 273 30.98 6.63 -26.82
N GLY A 274 30.89 7.62 -25.95
CA GLY A 274 30.87 7.41 -24.51
C GLY A 274 29.65 8.04 -23.86
N THR A 275 28.92 7.25 -23.07
CA THR A 275 27.81 7.75 -22.26
C THR A 275 28.03 7.42 -20.80
N TRP A 276 28.06 8.46 -19.96
CA TRP A 276 28.20 8.33 -18.51
C TRP A 276 26.99 8.94 -17.83
N THR A 277 26.45 8.24 -16.84
CA THR A 277 25.28 8.72 -16.09
C THR A 277 25.62 8.80 -14.61
N VAL A 278 25.26 9.93 -14.01
CA VAL A 278 25.30 10.16 -12.57
C VAL A 278 23.86 10.15 -12.07
N SER A 279 23.56 9.21 -11.18
CA SER A 279 22.26 9.14 -10.49
C SER A 279 22.33 9.94 -9.19
N ILE A 280 21.33 10.78 -8.96
CA ILE A 280 21.22 11.62 -7.78
C ILE A 280 20.01 11.15 -6.97
N PRO A 281 20.22 10.75 -5.70
CA PRO A 281 19.16 10.19 -4.89
C PRO A 281 17.94 11.12 -4.73
N PRO A 282 16.72 10.55 -4.70
CA PRO A 282 15.51 11.31 -4.45
C PRO A 282 15.53 11.86 -3.02
N GLY A 283 15.65 13.19 -2.88
CA GLY A 283 15.72 13.88 -1.60
C GLY A 283 16.77 15.00 -1.54
N GLU A 284 17.72 15.00 -2.47
CA GLU A 284 18.75 16.03 -2.58
C GLU A 284 18.40 17.18 -3.54
N LEU A 285 17.52 16.93 -4.52
CA LEU A 285 16.78 18.04 -5.11
C LEU A 285 15.78 18.54 -4.10
N ALA A 286 15.95 19.81 -3.78
CA ALA A 286 15.15 20.54 -2.84
C ALA A 286 13.67 20.28 -3.11
N ARG A 287 12.97 19.82 -2.07
CA ARG A 287 11.59 19.35 -2.08
C ARG A 287 10.71 20.31 -2.85
N ASP A 288 10.24 19.89 -4.02
CA ASP A 288 9.01 20.34 -4.72
C ASP A 288 8.51 21.74 -4.27
N GLY A 289 9.26 22.80 -4.59
CA GLY A 289 8.90 24.15 -4.13
C GLY A 289 10.00 25.17 -3.80
N SER A 290 11.28 24.84 -3.94
CA SER A 290 12.41 25.77 -3.72
C SER A 290 13.25 25.95 -4.97
N ASP A 291 13.93 27.09 -5.07
CA ASP A 291 14.87 27.34 -6.15
C ASP A 291 16.10 26.44 -5.97
N TRP A 292 16.70 26.07 -7.09
CA TRP A 292 17.93 25.30 -7.10
C TRP A 292 18.73 25.63 -8.34
N THR A 293 20.05 25.50 -8.20
CA THR A 293 20.98 25.63 -9.30
C THR A 293 21.74 24.33 -9.47
N TRP A 294 21.63 23.75 -10.66
CA TRP A 294 22.41 22.59 -11.05
C TRP A 294 23.57 23.03 -11.94
N ARG A 295 24.76 22.48 -11.69
CA ARG A 295 25.96 22.68 -12.50
C ARG A 295 26.53 21.34 -12.93
N ALA A 296 26.80 21.21 -14.22
CA ALA A 296 27.63 20.14 -14.76
C ALA A 296 29.06 20.65 -14.86
N GLU A 297 29.99 19.97 -14.21
CA GLU A 297 31.41 20.28 -14.22
C GLU A 297 32.20 19.06 -14.73
N VAL A 298 33.29 19.34 -15.43
CA VAL A 298 34.22 18.33 -15.92
C VAL A 298 35.60 18.72 -15.43
N THR A 299 36.23 17.83 -14.66
CA THR A 299 37.58 18.04 -14.14
C THR A 299 38.53 17.07 -14.83
N THR A 300 39.45 17.61 -15.62
CA THR A 300 40.46 16.81 -16.31
C THR A 300 41.54 16.32 -15.34
N PRO A 301 42.30 15.26 -15.67
CA PRO A 301 43.31 14.68 -14.76
C PRO A 301 44.43 15.65 -14.35
N ASP A 302 44.65 16.72 -15.11
CA ASP A 302 45.58 17.82 -14.79
C ASP A 302 45.04 18.82 -13.75
N GLY A 303 43.80 18.61 -13.29
CA GLY A 303 43.13 19.41 -12.26
C GLY A 303 42.38 20.63 -12.80
N ALA A 304 42.25 20.80 -14.11
CA ALA A 304 41.45 21.88 -14.68
C ALA A 304 39.95 21.52 -14.65
N THR A 305 39.16 22.30 -13.91
CA THR A 305 37.70 22.16 -13.86
C THR A 305 37.02 23.15 -14.81
N VAL A 306 36.19 22.64 -15.71
CA VAL A 306 35.38 23.44 -16.63
C VAL A 306 33.90 23.22 -16.32
N GLN A 307 33.17 24.32 -16.14
CA GLN A 307 31.72 24.28 -16.00
C GLN A 307 31.09 24.19 -17.40
N VAL A 308 30.41 23.08 -17.67
CA VAL A 308 29.83 22.76 -18.98
C VAL A 308 28.39 23.26 -19.10
N CYS A 309 27.61 23.16 -18.02
CA CYS A 309 26.25 23.65 -18.02
C CYS A 309 25.83 24.22 -16.67
N THR A 310 24.88 25.15 -16.70
CA THR A 310 24.16 25.58 -15.52
C THR A 310 22.68 25.67 -15.84
N VAL A 311 21.86 25.05 -15.00
CA VAL A 311 20.41 25.15 -15.04
C VAL A 311 19.95 25.81 -13.75
N HIS A 312 19.20 26.90 -13.90
CA HIS A 312 18.54 27.57 -12.78
C HIS A 312 17.07 27.21 -12.81
N HIS A 313 16.59 26.62 -11.73
CA HIS A 313 15.16 26.44 -11.50
C HIS A 313 14.71 27.52 -10.53
N VAL A 314 13.82 28.39 -11.00
CA VAL A 314 13.24 29.49 -10.21
C VAL A 314 11.73 29.31 -10.20
N LEU A 315 11.14 29.26 -9.02
CA LEU A 315 9.70 29.26 -8.84
C LEU A 315 9.20 30.71 -8.83
N GLY A 316 8.34 31.04 -9.80
CA GLY A 316 7.66 32.33 -9.87
C GLY A 316 6.49 32.46 -8.90
#